data_AF-D1YX64-F1
#
_entry.id   AF-D1YX64-F1
#
_cell.length_a   1.000
_cell.length_b   1.000
_cell.length_c   1.000
_cell.angle_alpha   90.00
_cell.angle_beta   90.00
_cell.angle_gamma   90.00
#
_symmetry.space_group_name_H-M   'P 1'
#
loop_
_entity.id
_entity.type
_entity.pdbx_description
1 polymer ?
#
loop_
_entity_poly.entity_id
_entity_poly.type
_entity_poly.pdbx_seq_one_letter_code
_entity_poly.pdbx_strand_id
1 'polypeptide(L)'
;MEINADKFIKIMKENFNFKIVNTELGPGIKMDKFSAFIFSSITGAGYLDNPVFPFTPKGLTKLFYNSLDYKFVTGLFDNTTLKNTPYNLYLGRKYLFNNDKIIVPVEFNRELELQNKLKTFYEKIGVNSTDYIIQRIEKSKNGNGMEPFLEYLTCEYFKKEKYIVETQIPLSHSYGTPDFGGYRSIKYNNFINTYHIPLNCINILELSLIRLGFKNLCNEYIIEDNNFIVGEAKTSTKEMTKQLDKYLSTGLFCKGYEIYTSKIKLSKKFYGLIYIDNNYKLKAIEPTENFIIDEKYHRKYDDWISNYFKYYLIANLTNDEFNDFYIEYNHKKISSTWDIVQFINRLTYKEIIDMIPRL
;
A
#
# COMPACT_ATOMS: atom_id res chain seq x y z
N MET A 1 -19.58 -12.87 2.76
CA MET A 1 -20.45 -11.99 1.95
C MET A 1 -19.71 -11.71 0.66
N GLU A 2 -20.27 -12.05 -0.51
CA GLU A 2 -19.62 -11.66 -1.77
C GLU A 2 -19.81 -10.17 -2.05
N ILE A 3 -18.75 -9.50 -2.49
CA ILE A 3 -18.72 -8.07 -2.80
C ILE A 3 -18.96 -7.91 -4.31
N ASN A 4 -20.13 -7.42 -4.67
CA ASN A 4 -20.50 -7.04 -6.04
C ASN A 4 -20.39 -5.50 -6.20
N ALA A 5 -20.68 -4.94 -7.37
CA ALA A 5 -20.55 -3.51 -7.64
C ALA A 5 -21.39 -2.64 -6.69
N ASP A 6 -22.64 -3.03 -6.43
CA ASP A 6 -23.51 -2.31 -5.51
C ASP A 6 -22.97 -2.30 -4.08
N LYS A 7 -22.51 -3.47 -3.60
CA LYS A 7 -21.91 -3.60 -2.27
C LYS A 7 -20.60 -2.83 -2.17
N PHE A 8 -19.78 -2.83 -3.23
CA PHE A 8 -18.57 -2.02 -3.29
C PHE A 8 -18.90 -0.55 -3.05
N ILE A 9 -19.88 0.03 -3.77
CA ILE A 9 -20.27 1.43 -3.58
C ILE A 9 -20.79 1.68 -2.15
N LYS A 10 -21.61 0.78 -1.60
CA LYS A 10 -22.11 0.91 -0.22
C LYS A 10 -21.00 0.84 0.83
N ILE A 11 -20.07 -0.09 0.69
CA ILE A 11 -18.90 -0.21 1.58
C ILE A 11 -18.07 1.06 1.50
N MET A 12 -17.79 1.57 0.29
CA MET A 12 -17.03 2.80 0.12
C MET A 12 -17.72 3.99 0.78
N LYS A 13 -19.04 4.10 0.66
CA LYS A 13 -19.86 5.14 1.29
C LYS A 13 -19.80 5.14 2.81
N GLU A 14 -19.92 3.94 3.41
CA GLU A 14 -20.09 3.81 4.85
C GLU A 14 -18.76 3.90 5.62
N ASN A 15 -17.63 3.72 4.94
CA ASN A 15 -16.30 3.68 5.58
C ASN A 15 -15.42 4.90 5.26
N PHE A 16 -15.75 5.64 4.20
CA PHE A 16 -14.95 6.76 3.73
C PHE A 16 -15.83 7.98 3.41
N ASN A 17 -15.24 9.17 3.55
CA ASN A 17 -15.90 10.42 3.19
C ASN A 17 -15.69 10.77 1.71
N PHE A 18 -15.80 9.78 0.82
CA PHE A 18 -15.66 10.00 -0.62
C PHE A 18 -17.00 10.35 -1.26
N LYS A 19 -16.96 11.27 -2.23
CA LYS A 19 -18.16 11.64 -2.99
C LYS A 19 -18.51 10.52 -3.97
N ILE A 20 -19.73 10.00 -3.88
CA ILE A 20 -20.30 9.15 -4.93
C ILE A 20 -20.78 10.04 -6.07
N VAL A 21 -20.38 9.71 -7.29
CA VAL A 21 -20.77 10.42 -8.51
C VAL A 21 -21.44 9.46 -9.47
N ASN A 22 -22.52 9.90 -10.11
CA ASN A 22 -23.11 9.18 -11.23
C ASN A 22 -22.38 9.62 -12.50
N THR A 23 -21.82 8.66 -13.21
CA THR A 23 -21.11 8.89 -14.46
C THR A 23 -21.80 8.17 -15.60
N GLU A 24 -21.35 8.44 -16.82
CA GLU A 24 -21.79 7.73 -18.01
C GLU A 24 -21.45 6.24 -18.02
N LEU A 25 -20.54 5.80 -17.15
CA LEU A 25 -20.16 4.40 -16.95
C LEU A 25 -20.92 3.73 -15.78
N GLY A 26 -21.78 4.48 -15.10
CA GLY A 26 -22.45 4.07 -13.86
C GLY A 26 -21.95 4.81 -12.62
N PRO A 27 -22.41 4.39 -11.42
CA PRO A 27 -21.97 4.97 -10.15
C PRO A 27 -20.47 4.74 -9.92
N GLY A 28 -19.76 5.78 -9.49
CA GLY A 28 -18.35 5.73 -9.17
C GLY A 28 -17.99 6.50 -7.90
N ILE A 29 -16.79 6.24 -7.39
CA ILE A 29 -16.24 6.91 -6.20
C ILE A 29 -15.23 7.95 -6.66
N LYS A 30 -15.48 9.23 -6.37
CA LYS A 30 -14.53 10.31 -6.65
C LYS A 30 -13.46 10.37 -5.55
N MET A 31 -12.20 10.27 -5.94
CA MET A 31 -11.01 10.32 -5.08
C MET A 31 -10.02 11.36 -5.58
N ASP A 32 -9.22 11.95 -4.69
CA ASP A 32 -8.06 12.72 -5.14
C ASP A 32 -7.02 11.79 -5.78
N LYS A 33 -6.15 12.37 -6.60
CA LYS A 33 -5.10 11.66 -7.33
C LYS A 33 -4.20 10.76 -6.49
N PHE A 34 -3.83 11.16 -5.26
CA PHE A 34 -2.91 10.38 -4.45
C PHE A 34 -3.61 9.18 -3.84
N SER A 35 -4.81 9.39 -3.27
CA SER A 35 -5.67 8.30 -2.79
C SER A 35 -5.99 7.30 -3.90
N ALA A 36 -6.27 7.79 -5.11
CA ALA A 36 -6.53 6.95 -6.28
C ALA A 36 -5.30 6.13 -6.72
N PHE A 37 -4.11 6.72 -6.67
CA PHE A 37 -2.85 6.02 -6.96
C PHE A 37 -2.57 4.90 -5.94
N ILE A 38 -2.78 5.17 -4.64
CA ILE A 38 -2.65 4.15 -3.59
C ILE A 38 -3.70 3.06 -3.74
N PHE A 39 -4.96 3.43 -4.01
CA PHE A 39 -6.03 2.47 -4.29
C PHE A 39 -5.64 1.55 -5.45
N SER A 40 -5.22 2.12 -6.59
CA SER A 40 -4.80 1.37 -7.77
C SER A 40 -3.56 0.48 -7.50
N SER A 41 -2.62 0.95 -6.69
CA SER A 41 -1.40 0.21 -6.30
C SER A 41 -1.71 -1.01 -5.43
N ILE A 42 -2.71 -0.93 -4.57
CA ILE A 42 -3.13 -2.03 -3.69
C ILE A 42 -4.07 -2.98 -4.43
N THR A 43 -5.15 -2.45 -5.02
CA THR A 43 -6.21 -3.28 -5.59
C THR A 43 -5.85 -3.87 -6.95
N GLY A 44 -4.99 -3.20 -7.71
CA GLY A 44 -4.73 -3.52 -9.11
C GLY A 44 -5.79 -2.97 -10.06
N ALA A 45 -6.69 -2.11 -9.57
CA ALA A 45 -7.64 -1.41 -10.42
C ALA A 45 -6.90 -0.53 -11.44
N GLY A 46 -7.28 -0.61 -12.71
CA GLY A 46 -6.50 -0.02 -13.80
C GLY A 46 -7.05 1.33 -14.27
N TYR A 47 -6.17 2.29 -14.51
CA TYR A 47 -6.50 3.53 -15.20
C TYR A 47 -6.91 3.20 -16.64
N LEU A 48 -8.05 3.74 -17.11
CA LEU A 48 -8.58 3.46 -18.44
C LEU A 48 -7.82 4.26 -19.53
N ASP A 49 -6.50 4.08 -19.59
CA ASP A 49 -5.63 4.65 -20.63
C ASP A 49 -5.56 3.79 -21.89
N ASN A 50 -5.85 2.49 -21.75
CA ASN A 50 -5.95 1.54 -22.83
C ASN A 50 -7.16 0.61 -22.58
N PRO A 51 -8.08 0.43 -23.55
CA PRO A 51 -9.28 -0.38 -23.36
C PRO A 51 -9.01 -1.90 -23.32
N VAL A 52 -7.83 -2.35 -23.75
CA VAL A 52 -7.44 -3.77 -23.73
C VAL A 52 -6.69 -4.11 -22.45
N PHE A 53 -5.72 -3.27 -22.08
CA PHE A 53 -4.88 -3.44 -20.89
C PHE A 53 -4.73 -2.12 -20.12
N PRO A 54 -5.74 -1.73 -19.31
CA PRO A 54 -5.66 -0.59 -18.42
C PRO A 54 -4.41 -0.64 -17.53
N PHE A 55 -3.67 0.47 -17.45
CA PHE A 55 -2.46 0.54 -16.64
C PHE A 55 -2.75 0.47 -15.14
N THR A 56 -1.95 -0.28 -14.38
CA THR A 56 -1.95 -0.26 -12.91
C THR A 56 -0.51 -0.19 -12.39
N PRO A 57 -0.23 0.57 -11.31
CA PRO A 57 1.05 0.58 -10.64
C PRO A 57 1.26 -0.63 -9.70
N LYS A 58 0.26 -1.51 -9.55
CA LYS A 58 0.35 -2.67 -8.65
C LYS A 58 1.57 -3.53 -8.98
N GLY A 59 2.41 -3.72 -7.95
CA GLY A 59 3.65 -4.50 -8.02
C GLY A 59 4.84 -3.80 -8.70
N LEU A 60 4.68 -2.61 -9.27
CA LEU A 60 5.79 -1.87 -9.89
C LEU A 60 6.69 -1.19 -8.85
N THR A 61 6.17 -0.90 -7.66
CA THR A 61 6.86 -0.12 -6.62
C THR A 61 7.46 -0.99 -5.51
N LYS A 62 7.71 -2.28 -5.81
CA LYS A 62 8.41 -3.19 -4.90
C LYS A 62 9.86 -2.75 -4.66
N LEU A 63 10.43 -3.16 -3.54
CA LEU A 63 11.82 -2.87 -3.18
C LEU A 63 12.64 -4.13 -3.02
N PHE A 64 12.25 -4.99 -2.08
CA PHE A 64 13.05 -6.15 -1.70
C PHE A 64 12.32 -7.47 -1.98
N TYR A 65 13.11 -8.52 -2.15
CA TYR A 65 12.61 -9.89 -2.25
C TYR A 65 12.30 -10.47 -0.86
N ASN A 66 13.24 -10.31 0.07
CA ASN A 66 13.16 -10.74 1.46
C ASN A 66 13.58 -9.62 2.41
N SER A 67 13.06 -9.66 3.62
CA SER A 67 13.40 -8.76 4.71
C SER A 67 14.77 -9.14 5.22
N LEU A 68 15.48 -8.17 5.79
CA LEU A 68 16.82 -8.32 6.35
C LEU A 68 17.94 -8.62 5.33
N ASP A 69 17.63 -9.08 4.12
CA ASP A 69 18.61 -9.43 3.08
C ASP A 69 19.05 -8.24 2.20
N TYR A 70 18.23 -7.18 2.13
CA TYR A 70 18.45 -6.00 1.27
C TYR A 70 18.69 -6.32 -0.23
N LYS A 71 18.14 -7.43 -0.71
CA LYS A 71 18.22 -7.82 -2.13
C LYS A 71 17.11 -7.13 -2.91
N PHE A 72 17.50 -6.15 -3.74
CA PHE A 72 16.56 -5.44 -4.59
C PHE A 72 15.87 -6.38 -5.59
N VAL A 73 14.60 -6.09 -5.85
CA VAL A 73 13.87 -6.55 -7.03
C VAL A 73 13.65 -5.37 -7.97
N THR A 74 13.39 -5.62 -9.24
CA THR A 74 13.01 -4.54 -10.16
C THR A 74 11.70 -3.91 -9.68
N GLY A 75 11.79 -2.67 -9.22
CA GLY A 75 10.66 -1.90 -8.74
C GLY A 75 11.02 -0.43 -8.58
N LEU A 76 10.95 0.13 -7.36
CA LEU A 76 11.44 1.50 -7.10
C LEU A 76 12.91 1.65 -7.51
N PHE A 77 13.71 0.62 -7.26
CA PHE A 77 15.07 0.49 -7.75
C PHE A 77 15.15 -0.57 -8.86
N ASP A 78 16.06 -0.38 -9.80
CA ASP A 78 16.52 -1.38 -10.75
C ASP A 78 18.02 -1.28 -10.86
N ASN A 79 18.72 -2.28 -10.32
CA ASN A 79 20.15 -2.24 -10.06
C ASN A 79 20.53 -0.98 -9.27
N THR A 80 21.31 -0.09 -9.86
CA THR A 80 21.85 1.11 -9.22
C THR A 80 21.00 2.36 -9.47
N THR A 81 19.82 2.21 -10.08
CA THR A 81 19.01 3.36 -10.53
C THR A 81 17.61 3.33 -9.95
N LEU A 82 17.03 4.51 -9.75
CA LEU A 82 15.62 4.72 -9.48
C LEU A 82 14.84 4.53 -10.78
N LYS A 83 13.88 3.60 -10.79
CA LYS A 83 13.15 3.20 -12.01
C LYS A 83 11.66 3.47 -11.92
N ASN A 84 10.90 2.67 -11.16
CA ASN A 84 9.44 2.81 -11.08
C ASN A 84 9.00 3.70 -9.90
N THR A 85 9.74 4.76 -9.60
CA THR A 85 9.33 5.73 -8.57
C THR A 85 8.06 6.46 -9.00
N PRO A 86 7.21 6.94 -8.07
CA PRO A 86 6.03 7.71 -8.47
C PRO A 86 6.37 8.92 -9.33
N TYR A 87 7.51 9.58 -9.08
CA TYR A 87 7.97 10.68 -9.93
C TYR A 87 8.31 10.22 -11.36
N ASN A 88 9.02 9.10 -11.53
CA ASN A 88 9.30 8.56 -12.86
C ASN A 88 8.02 8.09 -13.58
N LEU A 89 7.08 7.49 -12.83
CA LEU A 89 5.76 7.14 -13.34
C LEU A 89 5.00 8.39 -13.79
N TYR A 90 5.06 9.48 -13.02
CA TYR A 90 4.47 10.77 -13.40
C TYR A 90 5.08 11.31 -14.71
N LEU A 91 6.41 11.24 -14.88
CA LEU A 91 7.06 11.72 -16.10
C LEU A 91 6.57 10.98 -17.35
N GLY A 92 6.38 9.66 -17.26
CA GLY A 92 5.85 8.84 -18.37
C GLY A 92 4.32 8.88 -18.51
N ARG A 93 3.59 9.11 -17.41
CA ARG A 93 2.12 9.00 -17.31
C ARG A 93 1.56 10.11 -16.42
N LYS A 94 1.62 11.35 -16.91
CA LYS A 94 1.20 12.55 -16.14
C LYS A 94 -0.22 12.44 -15.57
N TYR A 95 -1.12 11.75 -16.28
CA TYR A 95 -2.51 11.56 -15.86
C TYR A 95 -2.65 10.89 -14.48
N LEU A 96 -1.65 10.11 -14.01
CA LEU A 96 -1.68 9.48 -12.69
C LEU A 96 -1.84 10.49 -11.55
N PHE A 97 -1.28 11.70 -11.73
CA PHE A 97 -1.22 12.75 -10.70
C PHE A 97 -1.83 14.09 -11.17
N ASN A 98 -2.72 14.03 -12.15
CA ASN A 98 -3.54 15.16 -12.60
C ASN A 98 -5.00 14.91 -12.24
N ASN A 99 -5.72 15.95 -11.82
CA ASN A 99 -7.15 15.90 -11.50
C ASN A 99 -7.53 14.85 -10.43
N ASP A 100 -8.79 14.91 -10.00
CA ASP A 100 -9.39 13.82 -9.23
C ASP A 100 -9.71 12.64 -10.14
N LYS A 101 -9.78 11.44 -9.56
CA LYS A 101 -10.10 10.20 -10.27
C LYS A 101 -11.46 9.65 -9.84
N ILE A 102 -12.04 8.83 -10.71
CA ILE A 102 -13.32 8.17 -10.48
C ILE A 102 -13.11 6.66 -10.56
N ILE A 103 -13.27 5.98 -9.42
CA ILE A 103 -13.24 4.51 -9.37
C ILE A 103 -14.60 3.97 -9.76
N VAL A 104 -14.67 3.18 -10.83
CA VAL A 104 -15.91 2.56 -11.32
C VAL A 104 -15.81 1.03 -11.17
N PRO A 105 -16.70 0.40 -10.38
CA PRO A 105 -16.76 -1.05 -10.31
C PRO A 105 -17.37 -1.64 -11.58
N VAL A 106 -16.68 -2.58 -12.21
CA VAL A 106 -17.13 -3.25 -13.42
C VAL A 106 -17.16 -4.75 -13.19
N GLU A 107 -18.36 -5.30 -13.28
CA GLU A 107 -18.57 -6.74 -13.14
C GLU A 107 -18.46 -7.46 -14.48
N PHE A 108 -17.86 -8.63 -14.47
CA PHE A 108 -17.72 -9.48 -15.65
C PHE A 108 -17.50 -10.94 -15.25
N ASN A 109 -17.72 -11.86 -16.18
CA ASN A 109 -17.44 -13.29 -15.99
C ASN A 109 -16.19 -13.76 -16.74
N ARG A 110 -15.83 -13.08 -17.85
CA ARG A 110 -14.71 -13.44 -18.74
C ARG A 110 -13.96 -12.20 -19.20
N GLU A 111 -12.66 -12.33 -19.46
CA GLU A 111 -11.81 -11.20 -19.88
C GLU A 111 -12.32 -10.53 -21.16
N LEU A 112 -12.79 -11.31 -22.13
CA LEU A 112 -13.33 -10.77 -23.39
C LEU A 112 -14.58 -9.89 -23.16
N GLU A 113 -15.42 -10.24 -22.17
CA GLU A 113 -16.57 -9.42 -21.79
C GLU A 113 -16.11 -8.08 -21.23
N LEU A 114 -15.09 -8.11 -20.35
CA LEU A 114 -14.51 -6.89 -19.79
C LEU A 114 -13.90 -6.02 -20.90
N GLN A 115 -13.06 -6.58 -21.77
CA GLN A 115 -12.42 -5.84 -22.86
C GLN A 115 -13.44 -5.15 -23.79
N ASN A 116 -14.55 -5.83 -24.12
CA ASN A 116 -15.62 -5.22 -24.90
C ASN A 116 -16.27 -4.04 -24.16
N LYS A 117 -16.57 -4.17 -22.86
CA LYS A 117 -17.09 -3.06 -22.04
C LYS A 117 -16.11 -1.89 -21.99
N LEU A 118 -14.83 -2.18 -21.76
CA LEU A 118 -13.78 -1.16 -21.68
C LEU A 118 -13.59 -0.42 -22.99
N LYS A 119 -13.68 -1.12 -24.14
CA LYS A 119 -13.65 -0.49 -25.46
C LYS A 119 -14.82 0.49 -25.62
N THR A 120 -16.04 0.07 -25.31
CA THR A 120 -17.21 0.96 -25.34
C THR A 120 -17.06 2.15 -24.39
N PHE A 121 -16.52 1.94 -23.18
CA PHE A 121 -16.29 3.02 -22.22
C PHE A 121 -15.25 4.02 -22.72
N TYR A 122 -14.15 3.52 -23.27
CA TYR A 122 -13.08 4.33 -23.83
C TYR A 122 -13.56 5.17 -25.02
N GLU A 123 -14.33 4.58 -25.94
CA GLU A 123 -14.94 5.28 -27.08
C GLU A 123 -15.95 6.35 -26.63
N LYS A 124 -16.75 6.05 -25.59
CA LYS A 124 -17.77 6.98 -25.07
C LYS A 124 -17.17 8.19 -24.35
N ILE A 125 -16.16 7.98 -23.50
CA ILE A 125 -15.54 9.05 -22.71
C ILE A 125 -14.54 9.87 -23.55
N GLY A 126 -13.83 9.22 -24.48
CA GLY A 126 -12.79 9.86 -25.28
C GLY A 126 -11.61 10.32 -24.44
N VAL A 127 -11.22 11.59 -24.59
CA VAL A 127 -9.96 12.15 -24.06
C VAL A 127 -9.80 12.05 -22.54
N ASN A 128 -10.92 12.03 -21.79
CA ASN A 128 -10.91 12.01 -20.33
C ASN A 128 -10.91 10.59 -19.74
N SER A 129 -10.69 9.55 -20.55
CA SER A 129 -10.72 8.15 -20.11
C SER A 129 -9.75 7.87 -18.94
N THR A 130 -8.60 8.55 -18.92
CA THR A 130 -7.58 8.43 -17.86
C THR A 130 -7.96 9.00 -16.49
N ASP A 131 -9.11 9.68 -16.39
CA ASP A 131 -9.68 10.08 -15.09
C ASP A 131 -10.49 8.94 -14.45
N TYR A 132 -10.75 7.86 -15.19
CA TYR A 132 -11.46 6.68 -14.70
C TYR A 132 -10.49 5.56 -14.36
N ILE A 133 -10.73 4.93 -13.20
CA ILE A 133 -10.03 3.74 -12.75
C ILE A 133 -11.06 2.61 -12.62
N ILE A 134 -10.79 1.49 -13.27
CA ILE A 134 -11.70 0.36 -13.34
C ILE A 134 -11.39 -0.63 -12.22
N GLN A 135 -12.29 -0.68 -11.23
CA GLN A 135 -12.29 -1.75 -10.23
C GLN A 135 -12.93 -3.00 -10.84
N ARG A 136 -12.11 -3.99 -11.12
CA ARG A 136 -12.53 -5.28 -11.67
C ARG A 136 -13.26 -6.10 -10.61
N ILE A 137 -14.44 -6.63 -10.93
CA ILE A 137 -15.22 -7.55 -10.09
C ILE A 137 -15.54 -8.81 -10.91
N GLU A 138 -14.75 -9.86 -10.70
CA GLU A 138 -14.77 -11.06 -11.54
C GLU A 138 -15.71 -12.11 -10.94
N LYS A 139 -16.96 -12.13 -11.40
CA LYS A 139 -18.03 -12.99 -10.86
C LYS A 139 -17.78 -14.50 -11.00
N SER A 140 -16.86 -14.89 -11.88
CA SER A 140 -16.46 -16.28 -12.06
C SER A 140 -15.50 -16.78 -10.99
N LYS A 141 -14.89 -15.89 -10.19
CA LYS A 141 -14.04 -16.25 -9.06
C LYS A 141 -14.83 -16.25 -7.76
N ASN A 142 -14.57 -17.24 -6.91
CA ASN A 142 -15.13 -17.24 -5.55
C ASN A 142 -14.73 -15.95 -4.82
N GLY A 143 -15.71 -15.26 -4.22
CA GLY A 143 -15.47 -13.97 -3.58
C GLY A 143 -15.21 -12.80 -4.53
N ASN A 144 -15.50 -12.98 -5.83
CA ASN A 144 -15.38 -12.00 -6.92
C ASN A 144 -13.97 -11.41 -7.14
N GLY A 145 -12.93 -12.08 -6.64
CA GLY A 145 -11.55 -11.59 -6.72
C GLY A 145 -11.29 -10.34 -5.88
N MET A 146 -12.07 -10.12 -4.81
CA MET A 146 -12.05 -8.87 -4.02
C MET A 146 -11.09 -8.88 -2.83
N GLU A 147 -10.15 -9.84 -2.76
CA GLU A 147 -9.11 -9.88 -1.71
C GLU A 147 -8.28 -8.60 -1.67
N PRO A 148 -7.78 -8.06 -2.80
CA PRO A 148 -7.05 -6.79 -2.80
C PRO A 148 -7.89 -5.59 -2.34
N PHE A 149 -9.22 -5.64 -2.52
CA PHE A 149 -10.08 -4.60 -1.98
C PHE A 149 -10.18 -4.69 -0.46
N LEU A 150 -10.20 -5.90 0.13
CA LEU A 150 -10.15 -6.08 1.58
C LEU A 150 -8.82 -5.61 2.17
N GLU A 151 -7.70 -5.84 1.48
CA GLU A 151 -6.39 -5.29 1.85
C GLU A 151 -6.46 -3.77 1.92
N TYR A 152 -7.00 -3.11 0.89
CA TYR A 152 -7.19 -1.65 0.87
C TYR A 152 -8.04 -1.14 2.05
N LEU A 153 -9.19 -1.77 2.30
CA LEU A 153 -10.05 -1.41 3.44
C LEU A 153 -9.31 -1.53 4.78
N THR A 154 -8.51 -2.58 4.93
CA THR A 154 -7.72 -2.85 6.13
C THR A 154 -6.62 -1.81 6.31
N CYS A 155 -5.92 -1.45 5.24
CA CYS A 155 -4.95 -0.35 5.24
C CYS A 155 -5.57 0.95 5.72
N GLU A 156 -6.71 1.35 5.15
CA GLU A 156 -7.35 2.62 5.53
C GLU A 156 -7.92 2.60 6.95
N TYR A 157 -8.32 1.44 7.47
CA TYR A 157 -8.66 1.29 8.88
C TYR A 157 -7.45 1.55 9.78
N PHE A 158 -6.35 0.83 9.55
CA PHE A 158 -5.18 0.93 10.42
C PHE A 158 -4.42 2.25 10.26
N LYS A 159 -4.55 2.95 9.12
CA LYS A 159 -4.12 4.36 9.01
C LYS A 159 -4.83 5.24 10.04
N LYS A 160 -6.16 5.11 10.20
CA LYS A 160 -6.92 5.85 11.23
C LYS A 160 -6.48 5.46 12.65
N GLU A 161 -6.08 4.20 12.82
CA GLU A 161 -5.45 3.69 14.05
C GLU A 161 -3.95 4.02 14.13
N LYS A 162 -3.46 5.05 13.42
CA LYS A 162 -2.09 5.56 13.59
C LYS A 162 -0.97 4.59 13.21
N TYR A 163 -1.23 3.64 12.32
CA TYR A 163 -0.18 2.78 11.74
C TYR A 163 0.32 3.35 10.41
N ILE A 164 1.57 3.04 10.09
CA ILE A 164 2.04 3.01 8.71
C ILE A 164 1.71 1.64 8.14
N VAL A 165 1.07 1.59 6.99
CA VAL A 165 0.51 0.34 6.44
C VAL A 165 1.12 -0.04 5.10
N GLU A 166 1.08 -1.32 4.74
CA GLU A 166 1.61 -1.86 3.49
C GLU A 166 0.94 -3.19 3.11
N THR A 167 0.96 -3.53 1.82
CA THR A 167 0.42 -4.80 1.27
C THR A 167 1.42 -5.60 0.44
N GLN A 168 2.69 -5.19 0.41
CA GLN A 168 3.77 -5.84 -0.35
C GLN A 168 4.96 -6.18 0.55
N ILE A 169 4.70 -6.77 1.72
CA ILE A 169 5.73 -7.02 2.74
C ILE A 169 6.73 -8.06 2.25
N PRO A 170 8.03 -7.72 2.13
CA PRO A 170 9.03 -8.68 1.72
C PRO A 170 9.47 -9.49 2.93
N LEU A 171 8.66 -10.43 3.45
CA LEU A 171 9.04 -11.18 4.67
C LEU A 171 10.13 -12.23 4.37
N SER A 172 9.73 -13.39 3.86
CA SER A 172 10.61 -14.36 3.19
C SER A 172 9.77 -15.40 2.44
N HIS A 173 10.36 -16.09 1.45
CA HIS A 173 9.68 -17.18 0.74
C HIS A 173 9.27 -18.36 1.63
N SER A 174 10.02 -18.65 2.69
CA SER A 174 9.71 -19.78 3.56
C SER A 174 8.47 -19.53 4.43
N TYR A 175 8.19 -18.27 4.75
CA TYR A 175 7.02 -17.87 5.55
C TYR A 175 5.84 -17.44 4.67
N GLY A 176 6.09 -16.97 3.45
CA GLY A 176 5.10 -16.41 2.53
C GLY A 176 5.08 -14.88 2.56
N THR A 177 4.23 -14.29 1.72
CA THR A 177 4.04 -12.83 1.63
C THR A 177 2.72 -12.47 2.29
N PRO A 178 2.72 -11.78 3.44
CA PRO A 178 1.49 -11.31 4.05
C PRO A 178 0.74 -10.32 3.15
N ASP A 179 -0.60 -10.39 3.21
CA ASP A 179 -1.48 -9.50 2.46
C ASP A 179 -1.55 -8.08 3.08
N PHE A 180 -1.25 -7.97 4.38
CA PHE A 180 -1.28 -6.70 5.11
C PHE A 180 -0.21 -6.64 6.20
N GLY A 181 0.40 -5.46 6.35
CA GLY A 181 1.31 -5.11 7.43
C GLY A 181 0.99 -3.74 8.00
N GLY A 182 1.12 -3.61 9.32
CA GLY A 182 0.98 -2.33 10.02
C GLY A 182 2.13 -2.12 10.99
N TYR A 183 2.72 -0.94 10.97
CA TYR A 183 3.89 -0.59 11.77
C TYR A 183 3.64 0.68 12.58
N ARG A 184 3.77 0.57 13.90
CA ARG A 184 4.02 1.69 14.81
C ARG A 184 5.48 1.61 15.25
N SER A 185 6.30 2.55 14.79
CA SER A 185 7.72 2.64 15.15
C SER A 185 7.99 3.95 15.87
N ILE A 186 8.53 3.87 17.08
CA ILE A 186 8.90 5.03 17.91
C ILE A 186 9.93 5.90 17.16
N LYS A 187 10.91 5.27 16.50
CA LYS A 187 11.98 5.98 15.78
C LYS A 187 11.41 6.89 14.70
N TYR A 188 10.48 6.37 13.91
CA TYR A 188 9.83 7.14 12.87
C TYR A 188 8.86 8.19 13.45
N ASN A 189 8.06 7.84 14.47
CA ASN A 189 7.13 8.77 15.11
C ASN A 189 7.85 9.97 15.75
N ASN A 190 8.96 9.74 16.44
CA ASN A 190 9.80 10.80 16.98
C ASN A 190 10.33 11.71 15.87
N PHE A 191 10.84 11.13 14.79
CA PHE A 191 11.31 11.90 13.64
C PHE A 191 10.24 12.84 13.08
N ILE A 192 9.06 12.31 12.73
CA ILE A 192 8.01 13.14 12.13
C ILE A 192 7.47 14.21 13.10
N ASN A 193 7.40 13.90 14.40
CA ASN A 193 6.94 14.85 15.41
C ASN A 193 7.97 15.97 15.62
N THR A 194 9.25 15.62 15.76
CA THR A 194 10.34 16.59 15.95
C THR A 194 10.45 17.59 14.79
N TYR A 195 10.19 17.13 13.56
CA TYR A 195 10.31 17.98 12.37
C TYR A 195 8.95 18.43 11.79
N HIS A 196 7.84 18.18 12.49
CA HIS A 196 6.48 18.49 12.06
C HIS A 196 6.16 18.03 10.62
N ILE A 197 6.62 16.83 10.26
CA ILE A 197 6.48 16.28 8.90
C ILE A 197 5.09 15.64 8.76
N PRO A 198 4.27 16.07 7.77
CA PRO A 198 2.91 15.57 7.57
C PRO A 198 2.92 14.22 6.83
N LEU A 199 3.55 13.21 7.42
CA LEU A 199 3.71 11.85 6.89
C LEU A 199 3.44 10.79 7.97
N ASN A 200 2.43 11.03 8.80
CA ASN A 200 1.86 10.05 9.71
C ASN A 200 0.61 9.38 9.10
N CYS A 201 0.28 8.18 9.60
CA CYS A 201 -0.99 7.52 9.28
C CYS A 201 -1.16 7.29 7.77
N ILE A 202 -0.10 6.77 7.13
CA ILE A 202 0.03 6.62 5.69
C ILE A 202 0.20 5.16 5.28
N ASN A 203 -0.08 4.86 4.02
CA ASN A 203 0.54 3.73 3.34
C ASN A 203 2.02 4.06 3.09
N ILE A 204 2.91 3.10 3.28
CA ILE A 204 4.36 3.28 3.12
C ILE A 204 4.75 3.88 1.76
N LEU A 205 4.00 3.54 0.69
CA LEU A 205 4.25 4.07 -0.65
C LEU A 205 4.06 5.59 -0.73
N GLU A 206 3.22 6.17 0.14
CA GLU A 206 2.98 7.61 0.21
C GLU A 206 4.24 8.39 0.61
N LEU A 207 5.22 7.75 1.26
CA LEU A 207 6.55 8.34 1.51
C LEU A 207 7.27 8.72 0.22
N SER A 208 6.96 8.07 -0.91
CA SER A 208 7.56 8.34 -2.22
C SER A 208 6.76 9.34 -3.08
N LEU A 209 5.73 9.99 -2.51
CA LEU A 209 4.85 10.95 -3.20
C LEU A 209 5.11 12.41 -2.82
N ILE A 210 6.07 12.69 -1.93
CA ILE A 210 6.35 14.02 -1.38
C ILE A 210 6.66 15.02 -2.49
N ARG A 211 7.55 14.67 -3.43
CA ARG A 211 7.93 15.53 -4.56
C ARG A 211 6.74 15.91 -5.45
N LEU A 212 5.73 15.04 -5.51
CA LEU A 212 4.51 15.28 -6.29
C LEU A 212 3.52 16.18 -5.54
N GLY A 213 3.85 16.60 -4.32
CA GLY A 213 3.05 17.49 -3.48
C GLY A 213 2.15 16.77 -2.48
N PHE A 214 2.37 15.48 -2.21
CA PHE A 214 1.61 14.76 -1.20
C PHE A 214 1.91 15.29 0.20
N LYS A 215 0.86 15.56 0.97
CA LYS A 215 0.91 15.92 2.39
C LYS A 215 -0.27 15.26 3.08
N ASN A 216 -0.02 14.59 4.20
CA ASN A 216 -1.08 14.02 5.04
C ASN A 216 -0.95 14.55 6.47
N LEU A 217 -1.88 15.43 6.86
CA LEU A 217 -1.92 15.97 8.21
C LEU A 217 -2.75 15.04 9.08
N CYS A 218 -2.10 14.22 9.90
CA CYS A 218 -2.74 13.67 11.10
C CYS A 218 -2.24 14.43 12.32
N ASN A 219 -3.10 14.60 13.33
CA ASN A 219 -2.72 15.23 14.59
C ASN A 219 -1.49 14.52 15.18
N GLU A 220 -0.59 15.29 15.78
CA GLU A 220 0.55 14.71 16.50
C GLU A 220 0.06 13.71 17.55
N TYR A 221 0.79 12.61 17.65
CA TYR A 221 0.55 11.60 18.65
C TYR A 221 1.87 10.96 19.05
N ILE A 222 1.89 10.50 20.29
CA ILE A 222 3.03 9.78 20.86
C ILE A 222 2.75 8.29 20.69
N ILE A 223 3.75 7.55 20.22
CA ILE A 223 3.79 6.09 20.27
C ILE A 223 4.65 5.70 21.48
N GLU A 224 4.05 4.98 22.42
CA GLU A 224 4.75 4.53 23.63
C GLU A 224 5.63 3.30 23.35
N ASP A 225 5.13 2.38 22.53
CA ASP A 225 5.79 1.11 22.21
C ASP A 225 5.75 0.79 20.72
N ASN A 226 6.81 0.13 20.23
CA ASN A 226 6.80 -0.46 18.90
C ASN A 226 5.72 -1.53 18.81
N ASN A 227 4.87 -1.45 17.78
CA ASN A 227 3.78 -2.40 17.58
C ASN A 227 3.66 -2.77 16.10
N PHE A 228 3.97 -4.03 15.78
CA PHE A 228 3.94 -4.55 14.41
C PHE A 228 2.88 -5.61 14.27
N ILE A 229 1.98 -5.41 13.30
CA ILE A 229 0.84 -6.28 13.04
C ILE A 229 0.90 -6.82 11.63
N VAL A 230 0.35 -8.01 11.43
CA VAL A 230 0.31 -8.70 10.14
C VAL A 230 -1.09 -9.21 9.87
N GLY A 231 -1.48 -9.29 8.60
CA GLY A 231 -2.80 -9.75 8.20
C GLY A 231 -2.77 -10.68 6.99
N GLU A 232 -3.79 -11.52 6.93
CA GLU A 232 -4.07 -12.42 5.81
C GLU A 232 -5.52 -12.21 5.38
N ALA A 233 -5.72 -11.95 4.09
CA ALA A 233 -7.02 -11.71 3.49
C ALA A 233 -7.50 -12.94 2.74
N LYS A 234 -8.78 -13.27 2.97
CA LYS A 234 -9.49 -14.27 2.18
C LYS A 234 -10.89 -13.78 1.88
N THR A 235 -11.37 -14.08 0.67
CA THR A 235 -12.78 -13.84 0.31
C THR A 235 -13.60 -15.11 0.25
N SER A 236 -12.96 -16.27 0.05
CA SER A 236 -13.62 -17.55 -0.21
C SER A 236 -13.44 -18.56 0.91
N THR A 237 -12.24 -18.71 1.48
CA THR A 237 -11.94 -19.67 2.55
C THR A 237 -11.87 -19.00 3.92
N LYS A 238 -12.35 -19.70 4.97
CA LYS A 238 -12.28 -19.20 6.35
C LYS A 238 -10.97 -19.56 7.06
N GLU A 239 -10.15 -20.41 6.44
CA GLU A 239 -8.90 -20.93 7.01
C GLU A 239 -7.73 -20.03 6.63
N MET A 240 -7.44 -19.06 7.48
CA MET A 240 -6.25 -18.18 7.42
C MET A 240 -5.20 -18.57 8.46
N THR A 241 -5.58 -19.44 9.41
CA THR A 241 -4.83 -19.77 10.62
C THR A 241 -3.42 -20.28 10.32
N LYS A 242 -3.27 -21.19 9.34
CA LYS A 242 -1.96 -21.76 8.98
C LYS A 242 -0.96 -20.71 8.51
N GLN A 243 -1.42 -19.72 7.75
CA GLN A 243 -0.56 -18.72 7.15
C GLN A 243 -0.23 -17.62 8.18
N LEU A 244 -1.22 -17.18 8.97
CA LEU A 244 -0.99 -16.29 10.10
C LEU A 244 -0.06 -16.90 11.17
N ASP A 245 -0.19 -18.20 11.47
CA ASP A 245 0.69 -18.89 12.41
C ASP A 245 2.14 -18.85 11.94
N LYS A 246 2.39 -19.02 10.62
CA LYS A 246 3.73 -18.88 10.05
C LYS A 246 4.28 -17.48 10.24
N TYR A 247 3.49 -16.44 9.95
CA TYR A 247 3.94 -15.06 10.13
C TYR A 247 4.26 -14.74 11.58
N LEU A 248 3.40 -15.12 12.52
CA LEU A 248 3.63 -14.88 13.95
C LEU A 248 4.82 -15.68 14.48
N SER A 249 5.04 -16.91 13.99
CA SER A 249 6.17 -17.75 14.40
C SER A 249 7.55 -17.13 14.09
N THR A 250 7.61 -16.10 13.23
CA THR A 250 8.84 -15.33 13.00
C THR A 250 9.28 -14.50 14.21
N GLY A 251 8.39 -14.25 15.18
CA GLY A 251 8.63 -13.40 16.34
C GLY A 251 8.68 -11.89 16.03
N LEU A 252 8.37 -11.50 14.78
CA LEU A 252 8.45 -10.11 14.33
C LEU A 252 7.18 -9.30 14.63
N PHE A 253 6.02 -9.97 14.58
CA PHE A 253 4.71 -9.35 14.73
C PHE A 253 4.07 -9.73 16.06
N CYS A 254 3.50 -8.77 16.75
CA CYS A 254 2.82 -8.99 18.04
C CYS A 254 1.36 -9.39 17.90
N LYS A 255 0.73 -9.13 16.74
CA LYS A 255 -0.68 -9.46 16.48
C LYS A 255 -0.88 -9.91 15.02
N GLY A 256 -1.75 -10.90 14.84
CA GLY A 256 -2.22 -11.33 13.52
C GLY A 256 -3.67 -10.90 13.30
N TYR A 257 -4.05 -10.53 12.09
CA TYR A 257 -5.42 -10.19 11.72
C TYR A 257 -5.95 -11.10 10.62
N GLU A 258 -7.07 -11.73 10.91
CA GLU A 258 -7.90 -12.39 9.91
C GLU A 258 -8.70 -11.30 9.17
N ILE A 259 -8.62 -11.24 7.85
CA ILE A 259 -9.35 -10.24 7.06
C ILE A 259 -10.37 -11.00 6.20
N TYR A 260 -11.64 -10.93 6.59
CA TYR A 260 -12.69 -11.73 5.96
C TYR A 260 -14.06 -11.08 6.02
N THR A 261 -14.81 -11.12 4.93
CA THR A 261 -16.07 -10.35 4.79
C THR A 261 -17.18 -10.72 5.76
N SER A 262 -17.31 -11.99 6.18
CA SER A 262 -18.46 -12.47 6.97
C SER A 262 -18.11 -13.39 8.13
N LYS A 263 -16.88 -13.29 8.64
CA LYS A 263 -16.47 -13.99 9.84
C LYS A 263 -16.78 -13.06 11.01
N ILE A 264 -17.31 -13.61 12.10
CA ILE A 264 -17.72 -12.84 13.28
C ILE A 264 -17.15 -13.41 14.59
N LYS A 265 -16.30 -14.43 14.51
CA LYS A 265 -15.65 -15.06 15.66
C LYS A 265 -14.17 -15.22 15.37
N LEU A 266 -13.34 -14.90 16.37
CA LEU A 266 -11.90 -15.11 16.31
C LEU A 266 -11.58 -16.59 16.26
N SER A 267 -10.58 -16.97 15.45
CA SER A 267 -10.07 -18.35 15.46
C SER A 267 -9.10 -18.64 16.61
N LYS A 268 -8.36 -17.64 17.09
CA LYS A 268 -7.40 -17.74 18.22
C LYS A 268 -7.37 -16.45 19.02
N LYS A 269 -6.89 -16.49 20.26
CA LYS A 269 -6.83 -15.35 21.18
C LYS A 269 -5.91 -14.21 20.74
N PHE A 270 -4.83 -14.54 20.03
CA PHE A 270 -3.85 -13.60 19.48
C PHE A 270 -4.16 -13.18 18.03
N TYR A 271 -5.33 -13.59 17.52
CA TYR A 271 -5.86 -13.11 16.26
C TYR A 271 -6.90 -12.04 16.52
N GLY A 272 -6.74 -10.90 15.85
CA GLY A 272 -7.83 -9.98 15.59
C GLY A 272 -8.59 -10.39 14.33
N LEU A 273 -9.71 -9.72 14.09
CA LEU A 273 -10.56 -9.96 12.92
C LEU A 273 -11.04 -8.63 12.35
N ILE A 274 -10.78 -8.42 11.07
CA ILE A 274 -11.35 -7.35 10.27
C ILE A 274 -12.46 -7.95 9.40
N TYR A 275 -13.68 -7.42 9.54
CA TYR A 275 -14.83 -7.88 8.78
C TYR A 275 -15.78 -6.74 8.40
N ILE A 276 -16.73 -7.02 7.52
CA ILE A 276 -17.75 -6.07 7.09
C ILE A 276 -19.08 -6.50 7.69
N ASP A 277 -19.72 -5.62 8.47
CA ASP A 277 -21.01 -5.90 9.08
C ASP A 277 -22.17 -5.80 8.08
N ASN A 278 -23.39 -6.10 8.54
CA ASN A 278 -24.59 -6.06 7.71
C ASN A 278 -24.95 -4.63 7.23
N ASN A 279 -24.38 -3.59 7.84
CA ASN A 279 -24.53 -2.20 7.46
C ASN A 279 -23.39 -1.73 6.55
N TYR A 280 -22.59 -2.65 6.00
CA TYR A 280 -21.44 -2.38 5.14
C TYR A 280 -20.31 -1.63 5.83
N LYS A 281 -20.30 -1.56 7.17
CA LYS A 281 -19.23 -0.92 7.94
C LYS A 281 -18.15 -1.92 8.24
N LEU A 282 -16.91 -1.48 8.09
CA LEU A 282 -15.73 -2.20 8.51
C LEU A 282 -15.68 -2.20 10.04
N LYS A 283 -15.43 -3.38 10.60
CA LYS A 283 -15.34 -3.60 12.04
C LYS A 283 -14.07 -4.38 12.32
N ALA A 284 -13.43 -4.03 13.43
CA ALA A 284 -12.31 -4.78 13.98
C ALA A 284 -12.72 -5.40 15.31
N ILE A 285 -12.33 -6.65 15.52
CA ILE A 285 -12.28 -7.30 16.82
C ILE A 285 -10.79 -7.41 17.16
N GLU A 286 -10.38 -6.74 18.23
CA GLU A 286 -8.99 -6.82 18.70
C GLU A 286 -8.69 -8.21 19.27
N PRO A 287 -7.44 -8.69 19.14
CA PRO A 287 -7.01 -9.88 19.86
C PRO A 287 -7.05 -9.65 21.38
N THR A 288 -7.40 -10.69 22.12
CA THR A 288 -7.45 -10.67 23.58
C THR A 288 -6.08 -10.81 24.24
N GLU A 289 -5.10 -11.35 23.51
CA GLU A 289 -3.73 -11.56 23.98
C GLU A 289 -2.74 -11.13 22.88
N ASN A 290 -1.55 -10.64 23.25
CA ASN A 290 -0.46 -10.42 22.30
C ASN A 290 0.31 -11.72 22.07
N PHE A 291 0.83 -11.90 20.86
CA PHE A 291 1.79 -12.97 20.57
C PHE A 291 3.14 -12.65 21.24
N ILE A 292 3.83 -13.69 21.72
CA ILE A 292 5.15 -13.53 22.35
C ILE A 292 6.16 -13.18 21.25
N ILE A 293 6.74 -12.00 21.34
CA ILE A 293 7.79 -11.55 20.43
C ILE A 293 9.17 -11.99 20.94
N ASP A 294 10.10 -12.21 20.03
CA ASP A 294 11.51 -12.28 20.37
C ASP A 294 12.10 -10.86 20.30
N GLU A 295 12.41 -10.26 21.45
CA GLU A 295 12.88 -8.88 21.53
C GLU A 295 14.13 -8.59 20.70
N LYS A 296 15.00 -9.58 20.50
CA LYS A 296 16.24 -9.40 19.73
C LYS A 296 15.91 -9.35 18.24
N TYR A 297 15.10 -10.28 17.74
CA TYR A 297 14.69 -10.28 16.34
C TYR A 297 13.74 -9.12 16.02
N HIS A 298 12.84 -8.77 16.93
CA HIS A 298 11.93 -7.65 16.78
C HIS A 298 12.69 -6.32 16.67
N ARG A 299 13.70 -6.08 17.52
CA ARG A 299 14.57 -4.89 17.41
C ARG A 299 15.33 -4.83 16.08
N LYS A 300 15.90 -5.95 15.64
CA LYS A 300 16.56 -6.03 14.33
C LYS A 300 15.60 -5.69 13.18
N TYR A 301 14.35 -6.11 13.30
CA TYR A 301 13.33 -5.82 12.31
C TYR A 301 12.83 -4.38 12.37
N ASP A 302 12.72 -3.77 13.55
CA ASP A 302 12.45 -2.32 13.69
C ASP A 302 13.55 -1.48 13.02
N ASP A 303 14.83 -1.83 13.22
CA ASP A 303 15.94 -1.20 12.50
C ASP A 303 15.81 -1.35 10.98
N TRP A 304 15.44 -2.56 10.55
CA TRP A 304 15.24 -2.84 9.14
C TRP A 304 14.05 -2.06 8.56
N ILE A 305 12.91 -2.00 9.26
CA ILE A 305 11.73 -1.21 8.88
C ILE A 305 12.09 0.28 8.82
N SER A 306 12.88 0.76 9.77
CA SER A 306 13.34 2.14 9.76
C SER A 306 14.15 2.45 8.50
N ASN A 307 15.09 1.57 8.14
CA ASN A 307 15.81 1.68 6.87
C ASN A 307 14.87 1.51 5.66
N TYR A 308 13.89 0.62 5.74
CA TYR A 308 12.94 0.38 4.67
C TYR A 308 12.16 1.64 4.30
N PHE A 309 11.71 2.42 5.29
CA PHE A 309 11.09 3.73 5.07
C PHE A 309 12.02 4.71 4.35
N LYS A 310 13.34 4.68 4.64
CA LYS A 310 14.33 5.54 3.97
C LYS A 310 14.39 5.29 2.46
N TYR A 311 14.26 4.04 2.00
CA TYR A 311 14.25 3.74 0.56
C TYR A 311 13.04 4.37 -0.15
N TYR A 312 11.86 4.38 0.46
CA TYR A 312 10.71 5.08 -0.09
C TYR A 312 10.90 6.60 -0.09
N LEU A 313 11.54 7.17 0.93
CA LEU A 313 11.87 8.60 0.94
C LEU A 313 12.87 8.97 -0.17
N ILE A 314 13.93 8.17 -0.35
CA ILE A 314 14.91 8.35 -1.44
C ILE A 314 14.25 8.28 -2.82
N ALA A 315 13.17 7.50 -2.97
CA ALA A 315 12.45 7.40 -4.24
C ALA A 315 11.75 8.71 -4.70
N ASN A 316 11.82 9.79 -3.91
CA ASN A 316 11.46 11.14 -4.37
C ASN A 316 12.54 11.81 -5.22
N LEU A 317 13.79 11.36 -5.16
CA LEU A 317 14.89 11.94 -5.91
C LEU A 317 14.84 11.51 -7.38
N THR A 318 15.43 12.32 -8.27
CA THR A 318 15.80 11.86 -9.61
C THR A 318 17.05 11.00 -9.55
N ASN A 319 17.39 10.29 -10.63
CA ASN A 319 18.66 9.56 -10.70
C ASN A 319 19.87 10.49 -10.57
N ASP A 320 19.80 11.70 -11.13
CA ASP A 320 20.90 12.67 -11.04
C ASP A 320 21.05 13.17 -9.60
N GLU A 321 19.96 13.60 -8.95
CA GLU A 321 19.96 14.04 -7.55
C GLU A 321 20.43 12.92 -6.60
N PHE A 322 20.01 11.67 -6.83
CA PHE A 322 20.43 10.53 -6.03
C PHE A 322 21.93 10.23 -6.21
N ASN A 323 22.44 10.29 -7.44
CA ASN A 323 23.86 10.10 -7.73
C ASN A 323 24.71 11.22 -7.11
N ASP A 324 24.29 12.46 -7.24
CA ASP A 324 24.97 13.62 -6.66
C ASP A 324 25.02 13.52 -5.15
N PHE A 325 23.89 13.19 -4.51
CA PHE A 325 23.83 12.98 -3.06
C PHE A 325 24.78 11.86 -2.60
N TYR A 326 24.82 10.75 -3.33
CA TYR A 326 25.74 9.66 -3.01
C TYR A 326 27.21 10.09 -3.16
N ILE A 327 27.55 10.82 -4.22
CA ILE A 327 28.93 11.28 -4.50
C ILE A 327 29.39 12.29 -3.46
N GLU A 328 28.52 13.23 -3.07
CA GLU A 328 28.81 14.20 -2.01
C GLU A 328 29.13 13.50 -0.68
N TYR A 329 28.36 12.47 -0.35
CA TYR A 329 28.51 11.74 0.92
C TYR A 329 29.69 10.76 0.93
N ASN A 330 29.96 10.06 -0.17
CA ASN A 330 30.96 8.97 -0.22
C ASN A 330 32.24 9.31 -0.99
N HIS A 331 32.29 10.46 -1.66
CA HIS A 331 33.40 10.89 -2.53
C HIS A 331 33.79 9.87 -3.62
N LYS A 332 32.82 9.05 -4.06
CA LYS A 332 32.98 8.04 -5.12
C LYS A 332 31.68 7.84 -5.89
N LYS A 333 31.75 7.20 -7.06
CA LYS A 333 30.58 6.81 -7.84
C LYS A 333 29.96 5.51 -7.32
N ILE A 334 28.66 5.33 -7.54
CA ILE A 334 27.95 4.08 -7.26
C ILE A 334 28.48 3.01 -8.23
N SER A 335 28.92 1.88 -7.71
CA SER A 335 29.44 0.76 -8.50
C SER A 335 28.60 -0.51 -8.37
N SER A 336 27.78 -0.61 -7.34
CA SER A 336 26.98 -1.80 -7.04
C SER A 336 25.70 -1.46 -6.28
N THR A 337 24.77 -2.42 -6.21
CA THR A 337 23.60 -2.33 -5.33
C THR A 337 23.99 -2.26 -3.86
N TRP A 338 25.11 -2.88 -3.47
CA TRP A 338 25.60 -2.86 -2.09
C TRP A 338 26.04 -1.46 -1.65
N ASP A 339 26.65 -0.68 -2.55
CA ASP A 339 26.97 0.73 -2.29
C ASP A 339 25.72 1.52 -1.88
N ILE A 340 24.61 1.33 -2.61
CA ILE A 340 23.32 1.97 -2.30
C ILE A 340 22.80 1.53 -0.94
N VAL A 341 22.84 0.23 -0.65
CA VAL A 341 22.36 -0.31 0.62
C VAL A 341 23.14 0.28 1.79
N GLN A 342 24.47 0.30 1.70
CA GLN A 342 25.32 0.87 2.73
C GLN A 342 25.09 2.37 2.91
N PHE A 343 24.91 3.10 1.81
CA PHE A 343 24.63 4.53 1.85
C PHE A 343 23.30 4.81 2.54
N ILE A 344 22.18 4.28 2.02
CA ILE A 344 20.84 4.59 2.54
C ILE A 344 20.68 4.16 4.00
N ASN A 345 21.25 3.02 4.39
CA ASN A 345 21.15 2.55 5.78
C ASN A 345 21.91 3.43 6.78
N ARG A 346 22.95 4.16 6.34
CA ARG A 346 23.73 5.09 7.18
C ARG A 346 23.08 6.46 7.33
N LEU A 347 22.25 6.85 6.37
CA LEU A 347 21.55 8.13 6.42
C LEU A 347 20.52 8.16 7.56
N THR A 348 20.38 9.34 8.16
CA THR A 348 19.23 9.71 8.99
C THR A 348 18.04 10.09 8.11
N TYR A 349 16.84 10.08 8.68
CA TYR A 349 15.67 10.58 7.95
C TYR A 349 15.78 12.05 7.59
N LYS A 350 16.41 12.86 8.45
CA LYS A 350 16.61 14.31 8.25
C LYS A 350 17.47 14.58 7.01
N GLU A 351 18.61 13.90 6.91
CA GLU A 351 19.50 14.01 5.74
C GLU A 351 18.78 13.68 4.43
N ILE A 352 17.89 12.68 4.43
CA ILE A 352 17.13 12.34 3.22
C ILE A 352 16.10 13.41 2.90
N ILE A 353 15.31 13.83 3.89
CA ILE A 353 14.26 14.84 3.69
C ILE A 353 14.83 16.17 3.19
N ASP A 354 15.98 16.59 3.71
CA ASP A 354 16.63 17.84 3.30
C ASP A 354 17.04 17.84 1.82
N MET A 355 17.22 16.66 1.23
CA MET A 355 17.54 16.50 -0.19
C MET A 355 16.30 16.45 -1.09
N ILE A 356 15.10 16.20 -0.56
CA ILE A 356 13.89 16.12 -1.39
C ILE A 356 13.50 17.54 -1.82
N PRO A 357 13.45 17.83 -3.13
CA PRO A 357 13.06 19.16 -3.59
C PRO A 357 11.62 19.46 -3.17
N ARG A 358 11.46 20.42 -2.26
CA ARG A 358 10.20 20.97 -1.72
C ARG A 358 9.48 20.08 -0.69
N LEU A 359 9.68 20.42 0.58
CA LEU A 359 8.60 20.39 1.58
C LEU A 359 7.95 21.76 1.70
#